data_AF-A0A2S0KRV5-F1
#
_entry.id   AF-A0A2S0KRV5-F1
#
_cell.length_a   1.000
_cell.length_b   1.000
_cell.length_c   1.000
_cell.angle_alpha   90.00
_cell.angle_beta   90.00
_cell.angle_gamma   90.00
#
_symmetry.space_group_name_H-M   'P 1'
#
loop_
_entity.id
_entity.type
_entity.pdbx_description
1 polymer ?
#
loop_
_entity_poly.entity_id
_entity_poly.type
_entity_poly.pdbx_seq_one_letter_code
_entity_poly.pdbx_strand_id
1 'polypeptide(L)'
;MEPVSPISPIMLLRDLSRDRSNWTDVRHYPDTVTLRRMIRLADFAAQNPTRWQVIRLKHECPGMTQTEIARVLRISQSAVSEYLKPVDLARPDDYPEDDEL
;
A
#
# COMPACT_ATOMS: atom_id res chain seq x y z
N MET A 1 17.28 -3.80 -39.53
CA MET A 1 16.94 -3.82 -38.09
C MET A 1 17.94 -2.88 -37.43
N GLU A 2 17.54 -1.64 -37.13
CA GLU A 2 18.47 -0.67 -36.54
C GLU A 2 18.76 -1.02 -35.06
N PRO A 3 20.00 -0.80 -34.57
CA PRO A 3 20.34 -1.08 -33.19
C PRO A 3 19.67 -0.06 -32.26
N VAL A 4 18.89 -0.56 -31.30
CA VAL A 4 18.26 0.27 -30.25
C VAL A 4 19.37 0.82 -29.37
N SER A 5 19.63 2.12 -29.47
CA SER A 5 20.59 2.82 -28.61
C SER A 5 20.22 2.64 -27.12
N PRO A 6 21.19 2.43 -26.23
CA PRO A 6 20.91 2.23 -24.80
C PRO A 6 20.26 3.48 -24.21
N ILE A 7 19.08 3.30 -23.61
CA ILE A 7 18.31 4.39 -23.00
C ILE A 7 19.12 4.96 -21.82
N SER A 8 19.35 6.27 -21.82
CA SER A 8 20.05 6.95 -20.73
C SER A 8 19.31 6.76 -19.41
N PRO A 9 19.98 6.26 -18.35
CA PRO A 9 19.34 6.03 -17.04
C PRO A 9 18.69 7.30 -16.45
N ILE A 10 19.25 8.48 -16.74
CA ILE A 10 18.71 9.76 -16.28
C ILE A 10 17.41 10.10 -17.02
N MET A 11 17.32 9.79 -18.31
CA MET A 11 16.09 9.98 -19.09
C MET A 11 15.01 8.99 -18.64
N LEU A 12 15.38 7.73 -18.40
CA LEU A 12 14.48 6.72 -17.84
C LEU A 12 13.90 7.17 -16.49
N LEU A 13 14.74 7.66 -15.58
CA LEU A 13 14.29 8.16 -14.26
C LEU A 13 13.38 9.39 -14.38
N ARG A 14 13.68 10.29 -15.32
CA ARG A 14 12.85 11.46 -15.61
C ARG A 14 11.48 11.07 -16.17
N ASP A 15 11.46 10.08 -17.08
CA ASP A 15 10.23 9.59 -17.69
C ASP A 15 9.39 8.81 -16.69
N LEU A 16 9.99 7.96 -15.85
CA LEU A 16 9.33 7.31 -14.71
C LEU A 16 8.78 8.34 -13.70
N SER A 17 9.49 9.45 -13.47
CA SER A 17 9.02 10.51 -12.59
C SER A 17 7.86 11.32 -13.18
N ARG A 18 7.74 11.41 -14.51
CA ARG A 18 6.56 11.97 -15.20
C ARG A 18 5.40 10.98 -15.20
N ASP A 19 5.71 9.69 -15.33
CA ASP A 19 4.75 8.59 -15.29
C ASP A 19 4.05 8.51 -13.92
N ARG A 20 4.69 8.91 -12.81
CA ARG A 20 4.04 8.96 -11.48
C ARG A 20 2.69 9.69 -11.43
N SER A 21 2.40 10.61 -12.35
CA SER A 21 1.09 11.27 -12.42
C SER A 21 -0.04 10.33 -12.84
N ASN A 22 0.23 9.25 -13.59
CA ASN A 22 -0.77 8.26 -14.00
C ASN A 22 -0.93 7.09 -13.00
N TRP A 23 0.01 6.91 -12.06
CA TRP A 23 -0.12 5.92 -10.98
C TRP A 23 -1.27 6.24 -10.02
N THR A 24 -1.76 7.47 -10.06
CA THR A 24 -2.91 7.94 -9.29
C THR A 24 -4.26 7.54 -9.87
N ASP A 25 -4.35 7.10 -11.14
CA ASP A 25 -5.62 6.70 -11.76
C ASP A 25 -5.77 5.18 -11.77
N VAL A 26 -6.47 4.69 -10.74
CA VAL A 26 -6.79 3.27 -10.50
C VAL A 26 -7.51 2.62 -11.70
N ARG A 27 -8.12 3.40 -12.61
CA ARG A 27 -8.81 2.90 -13.82
C ARG A 27 -7.87 2.31 -14.89
N HIS A 28 -6.56 2.60 -14.82
CA HIS A 28 -5.57 2.09 -15.79
C HIS A 28 -4.94 0.76 -15.34
N TYR A 29 -5.25 0.29 -14.14
CA TYR A 29 -4.82 -1.01 -13.64
C TYR A 29 -5.84 -2.09 -14.06
N PRO A 30 -5.41 -3.33 -14.36
CA PRO A 30 -6.30 -4.46 -14.65
C PRO A 30 -7.51 -4.50 -13.70
N ASP A 31 -8.71 -4.61 -14.27
CA ASP A 31 -10.01 -4.32 -13.62
C ASP A 31 -10.45 -5.32 -12.53
N THR A 32 -9.50 -6.07 -11.98
CA THR A 32 -9.79 -7.02 -10.91
C THR A 32 -9.80 -6.29 -9.58
N VAL A 33 -10.87 -6.47 -8.80
CA VAL A 33 -11.00 -6.03 -7.41
C VAL A 33 -9.76 -6.36 -6.58
N THR A 34 -9.13 -7.51 -6.83
CA THR A 34 -7.89 -7.95 -6.20
C THR A 34 -6.75 -6.95 -6.38
N LEU A 35 -6.52 -6.45 -7.60
CA LEU A 35 -5.43 -5.52 -7.87
C LEU A 35 -5.66 -4.16 -7.21
N ARG A 36 -6.90 -3.64 -7.25
CA ARG A 36 -7.27 -2.40 -6.54
C ARG A 36 -7.00 -2.50 -5.04
N ARG A 37 -7.37 -3.62 -4.42
CA ARG A 37 -7.09 -3.89 -3.00
C ARG A 37 -5.60 -3.96 -2.69
N MET A 38 -4.80 -4.60 -3.56
CA MET A 38 -3.35 -4.68 -3.38
C MET A 38 -2.68 -3.31 -3.41
N ILE A 39 -3.06 -2.44 -4.35
CA ILE A 39 -2.51 -1.08 -4.46
C ILE A 39 -2.84 -0.28 -3.20
N ARG A 40 -4.09 -0.31 -2.73
CA ARG A 40 -4.48 0.41 -1.51
C ARG A 40 -3.77 -0.09 -0.26
N LEU A 41 -3.56 -1.40 -0.15
CA LEU A 41 -2.75 -1.96 0.93
C LEU A 41 -1.32 -1.43 0.87
N ALA A 42 -0.73 -1.34 -0.33
CA ALA A 42 0.60 -0.79 -0.52
C ALA A 42 0.66 0.70 -0.16
N ASP A 43 -0.31 1.51 -0.59
CA ASP A 43 -0.41 2.93 -0.24
C ASP A 43 -0.57 3.14 1.27
N PHE A 44 -1.47 2.36 1.90
CA PHE A 44 -1.66 2.39 3.35
C PHE A 44 -0.35 2.06 4.10
N ALA A 45 0.36 1.02 3.65
CA ALA A 45 1.63 0.62 4.25
C ALA A 45 2.73 1.69 4.05
N ALA A 46 2.77 2.32 2.88
CA ALA A 46 3.73 3.37 2.54
C ALA A 46 3.47 4.68 3.30
N GLN A 47 2.21 5.03 3.54
CA GLN A 47 1.81 6.27 4.22
C GLN A 47 2.23 6.29 5.69
N ASN A 48 2.20 5.14 6.37
CA ASN A 48 2.67 5.02 7.75
C ASN A 48 3.41 3.68 7.98
N PRO A 49 4.72 3.64 7.72
CA PRO A 49 5.52 2.43 7.85
C PRO A 49 5.52 1.85 9.27
N THR A 50 5.49 2.71 10.30
CA THR A 50 5.47 2.29 11.71
C THR A 50 4.16 1.61 12.07
N ARG A 51 3.02 2.14 11.61
CA ARG A 51 1.71 1.49 11.76
C ARG A 51 1.68 0.15 11.07
N TRP A 52 2.22 0.06 9.85
CA TRP A 52 2.32 -1.18 9.12
C TRP A 52 3.15 -2.23 9.87
N GLN A 53 4.29 -1.84 10.45
CA GLN A 53 5.11 -2.72 11.29
C GLN A 53 4.36 -3.24 12.52
N VAL A 54 3.58 -2.39 13.19
CA VAL A 54 2.72 -2.81 14.31
C VAL A 54 1.72 -3.88 13.88
N ILE A 55 1.01 -3.64 12.78
CA ILE A 55 -0.01 -4.57 12.25
C ILE A 55 0.64 -5.90 11.86
N ARG A 56 1.76 -5.86 11.13
CA ARG A 56 2.51 -7.06 10.74
C ARG A 56 2.98 -7.86 11.95
N LEU A 57 3.59 -7.22 12.95
CA LEU A 57 4.10 -7.91 14.12
C LEU A 57 2.97 -8.57 14.93
N LYS A 58 1.81 -7.91 15.03
CA LYS A 58 0.64 -8.50 15.69
C LYS A 58 0.07 -9.69 14.92
N HIS A 59 0.09 -9.65 13.59
CA HIS A 59 -0.34 -10.75 12.74
C HIS A 59 0.63 -11.94 12.78
N GLU A 60 1.94 -11.68 12.69
CA GLU A 60 3.00 -12.69 12.72
C GLU A 60 3.10 -13.35 14.10
N CYS A 61 2.80 -12.64 15.18
CA CYS A 61 2.83 -13.14 16.55
C CYS A 61 1.56 -12.77 17.33
N PRO A 62 0.44 -13.48 17.15
CA PRO A 62 -0.84 -13.16 17.78
C PRO A 62 -0.80 -13.11 19.31
N GLY A 63 0.09 -13.89 19.95
CA GLY A 63 0.29 -13.91 21.40
C GLY A 63 1.02 -12.70 21.97
N MET A 64 1.67 -11.88 21.13
CA MET A 64 2.41 -10.71 21.59
C MET A 64 1.46 -9.61 22.09
N THR A 65 1.76 -9.08 23.26
CA THR A 65 1.00 -7.99 23.89
C THR A 65 1.36 -6.64 23.27
N GLN A 66 0.47 -5.65 23.38
CA GLN A 66 0.75 -4.29 22.86
C GLN A 66 1.97 -3.65 23.53
N THR A 67 2.22 -3.96 24.81
CA THR A 67 3.38 -3.47 25.55
C THR A 67 4.69 -4.05 25.00
N GLU A 68 4.69 -5.33 24.62
CA GLU A 68 5.85 -5.96 23.98
C GLU A 68 6.11 -5.38 22.58
N ILE A 69 5.06 -5.19 21.79
CA ILE A 69 5.14 -4.52 20.48
C ILE A 69 5.74 -3.12 20.63
N ALA A 70 5.26 -2.35 21.61
CA ALA A 70 5.75 -1.01 21.91
C ALA A 70 7.25 -1.00 22.25
N ARG A 71 7.72 -1.97 23.04
CA ARG A 71 9.15 -2.14 23.38
C ARG A 71 9.99 -2.51 22.17
N VAL A 72 9.52 -3.46 21.34
CA VAL A 72 10.23 -3.92 20.14
C VAL A 72 10.40 -2.78 19.14
N LEU A 73 9.33 -2.03 18.88
CA LEU A 73 9.32 -0.95 17.89
C LEU A 73 9.72 0.42 18.46
N ARG A 74 10.03 0.50 19.77
CA ARG A 74 10.41 1.72 20.49
C ARG A 74 9.42 2.88 20.32
N ILE A 75 8.13 2.57 20.40
CA ILE A 75 7.02 3.53 20.38
C ILE A 75 6.21 3.46 21.66
N SER A 76 5.31 4.42 21.88
CA SER A 76 4.41 4.34 23.03
C SER A 76 3.38 3.22 22.84
N GLN A 77 2.95 2.60 23.95
CA GLN A 77 1.84 1.64 23.90
C GLN A 77 0.53 2.31 23.43
N SER A 78 0.33 3.60 23.73
CA SER A 78 -0.81 4.36 23.19
C SER A 78 -0.79 4.44 21.66
N ALA A 79 0.38 4.60 21.04
CA ALA A 79 0.52 4.58 19.58
C ALA A 79 0.22 3.18 19.01
N VAL A 80 0.64 2.10 19.69
CA VAL A 80 0.28 0.73 19.30
C VAL A 80 -1.24 0.53 19.33
N SER A 81 -1.89 0.96 20.41
CA SER A 81 -3.35 0.89 20.54
C SER A 81 -4.06 1.63 19.39
N GLU A 82 -3.59 2.83 19.07
CA GLU A 82 -4.11 3.61 17.94
C GLU A 82 -3.90 2.90 16.59
N TYR A 83 -2.70 2.37 16.35
CA TYR A 83 -2.31 1.74 15.09
C TYR A 83 -3.04 0.43 14.81
N LEU A 84 -3.46 -0.29 15.86
CA LEU A 84 -4.24 -1.53 15.76
C LEU A 84 -5.74 -1.29 15.52
N LYS A 85 -6.23 -0.05 15.60
CA LYS A 85 -7.63 0.23 15.25
C LYS A 85 -7.91 -0.12 13.78
N PRO A 86 -9.09 -0.69 13.48
CA PRO A 86 -9.48 -1.00 12.12
C PRO A 86 -9.54 0.28 11.28
N VAL A 87 -9.27 0.12 9.99
CA VAL A 87 -9.42 1.18 8.98
C VAL A 87 -10.24 0.59 7.85
N ASP A 88 -11.21 1.36 7.40
CA ASP A 88 -11.90 1.04 6.16
C ASP A 88 -11.01 1.41 4.97
N LEU A 89 -10.51 0.39 4.29
CA LEU A 89 -9.75 0.54 3.04
C LEU A 89 -10.65 0.34 1.81
N ALA A 90 -11.90 -0.09 2.01
CA ALA A 90 -12.87 -0.21 0.94
C ALA A 90 -13.42 1.19 0.61
N ARG A 91 -13.67 1.42 -0.67
CA ARG A 91 -14.43 2.59 -1.11
C ARG A 91 -15.67 2.09 -1.85
N PRO A 92 -16.78 2.85 -1.82
CA PRO A 92 -18.00 2.48 -2.53
C PRO A 92 -17.78 2.27 -4.04
N ASP A 93 -16.76 2.90 -4.62
CA ASP A 93 -16.40 2.80 -6.04
C ASP A 93 -15.61 1.52 -6.41
N ASP A 94 -15.30 0.64 -5.44
CA ASP A 94 -14.58 -0.62 -5.71
C ASP A 94 -15.42 -1.65 -6.46
N TYR A 95 -16.73 -1.54 -6.35
CA TYR A 95 -17.71 -2.41 -6.98
C TYR A 95 -18.40 -1.58 -8.06
N PRO A 96 -18.19 -1.83 -9.37
CA PRO A 96 -19.25 -1.51 -10.31
C PRO A 96 -20.52 -2.19 -9.79
N GLU A 97 -21.65 -1.49 -9.76
CA GLU A 97 -22.93 -2.16 -9.48
C GLU A 97 -23.02 -3.34 -10.43
N ASP A 98 -23.30 -4.53 -9.90
CA ASP A 98 -23.55 -5.71 -10.72
C ASP A 98 -24.77 -5.40 -11.60
N ASP A 99 -24.54 -4.83 -12.78
CA ASP A 99 -25.52 -4.76 -13.85
C ASP A 99 -25.79 -6.21 -14.27
N GLU A 100 -26.82 -6.79 -13.66
CA GLU A 100 -27.66 -7.90 -14.08
C GLU A 100 -26.96 -9.00 -14.92
N LEU A 101 -26.58 -10.09 -14.23
CA LEU A 101 -26.35 -11.41 -14.85
C LEU A 101 -27.66 -12.14 -15.12
#